data_AF-A0A356IAY2-F1
#
_entry.id   AF-A0A356IAY2-F1
#
_cell.length_a   1.000
_cell.length_b   1.000
_cell.length_c   1.000
_cell.angle_alpha   90.00
_cell.angle_beta   90.00
_cell.angle_gamma   90.00
#
_symmetry.space_group_name_H-M   'P 1'
#
loop_
_entity.id
_entity.type
_entity.pdbx_description
1 polymer ?
#
loop_
_entity_poly.entity_id
_entity_poly.type
_entity_poly.pdbx_seq_one_letter_code
_entity_poly.pdbx_strand_id
1 'polypeptide(L)' 'MTNSKMSMPTPYGGYYQTATPLDDQELTRTGPGTPCGEYMRRFWWPVAMVEQVTDLPLLIMVLGEELV' A
#
# COMPACT_ATOMS: atom_id res chain seq x y z
N MET A 1 -20.08 -24.25 13.53
CA MET A 1 -20.11 -24.58 12.09
C MET A 1 -21.06 -23.61 11.40
N THR A 2 -20.62 -22.39 11.09
CA THR A 2 -21.45 -21.40 10.40
C THR A 2 -21.21 -21.54 8.90
N ASN A 3 -22.23 -22.01 8.20
CA ASN A 3 -22.19 -22.28 6.77
C ASN A 3 -22.35 -20.96 6.01
N SER A 4 -21.24 -20.38 5.53
CA SER A 4 -21.28 -19.21 4.64
C SER A 4 -21.84 -19.65 3.28
N LYS A 5 -23.10 -19.32 3.02
CA LYS A 5 -23.69 -19.47 1.67
C LYS A 5 -22.96 -18.53 0.73
N MET A 6 -22.09 -19.09 -0.11
CA MET A 6 -21.50 -18.39 -1.23
C MET A 6 -22.62 -18.10 -2.25
N SER A 7 -23.15 -16.88 -2.23
CA SER A 7 -24.09 -16.39 -3.23
C SER A 7 -23.38 -16.32 -4.57
N MET A 8 -23.82 -17.12 -5.54
CA MET A 8 -23.31 -17.04 -6.92
C MET A 8 -23.56 -15.62 -7.47
N PRO A 9 -22.54 -14.92 -7.99
CA PRO A 9 -22.73 -13.58 -8.51
C PRO A 9 -23.63 -13.63 -9.76
N THR A 10 -24.67 -12.78 -9.78
CA THR A 10 -25.51 -12.58 -10.96
C THR A 10 -24.63 -12.11 -12.13
N PRO A 11 -24.68 -12.77 -13.31
CA PRO A 11 -23.96 -12.30 -14.49
C PRO A 11 -24.26 -10.83 -14.78
N TYR A 12 -23.22 -10.03 -15.04
CA TYR A 12 -23.32 -8.58 -15.31
C TYR A 12 -23.97 -7.74 -14.17
N GLY A 13 -24.04 -8.26 -12.94
CA GLY A 13 -24.66 -7.59 -11.79
C GLY A 13 -23.78 -6.59 -11.03
N GLY A 14 -22.65 -6.16 -11.59
CA GLY A 14 -21.69 -5.27 -10.91
C GLY A 14 -22.31 -3.94 -10.45
N TYR A 15 -23.35 -3.46 -11.15
CA TYR A 15 -24.05 -2.21 -10.81
C TYR A 15 -24.76 -2.26 -9.44
N TYR A 16 -25.10 -3.46 -8.95
CA TYR A 16 -25.73 -3.64 -7.65
C TYR A 16 -24.71 -3.75 -6.50
N GLN A 17 -23.41 -3.89 -6.81
CA GLN A 17 -22.34 -3.92 -5.82
C GLN A 17 -21.91 -2.49 -5.49
N THR A 18 -22.66 -1.84 -4.62
CA THR A 18 -22.39 -0.46 -4.18
C THR A 18 -21.50 -0.40 -2.94
N ALA A 19 -21.27 -1.53 -2.28
CA ALA A 19 -20.39 -1.61 -1.11
C ALA A 19 -18.93 -1.49 -1.55
N THR A 20 -18.22 -0.50 -1.02
CA THR A 20 -16.77 -0.40 -1.17
C THR A 20 -16.11 -1.51 -0.34
N PRO A 21 -15.40 -2.47 -0.95
CA PRO A 21 -14.67 -3.47 -0.19
C PRO A 21 -13.53 -2.79 0.59
N LEU A 22 -13.13 -3.41 1.70
CA LEU A 22 -11.91 -3.02 2.39
C LEU A 22 -10.71 -3.30 1.49
N ASP A 23 -9.65 -2.52 1.67
CA ASP A 23 -8.38 -2.77 1.01
C ASP A 23 -7.70 -4.04 1.55
N ASP A 24 -6.91 -4.68 0.69
CA ASP A 24 -6.08 -5.82 1.09
C ASP A 24 -4.92 -5.34 1.97
N GLN A 25 -5.10 -5.44 3.29
CA GLN A 25 -4.16 -4.88 4.27
C GLN A 25 -2.75 -5.45 4.16
N GLU A 26 -2.58 -6.67 3.66
CA GLU A 26 -1.27 -7.29 3.49
C GLU A 26 -0.50 -6.61 2.35
N LEU A 27 -1.20 -6.26 1.27
CA LEU A 27 -0.62 -5.74 0.04
C LEU A 27 -0.57 -4.21 -0.02
N THR A 28 -1.54 -3.50 0.57
CA THR A 28 -1.71 -2.05 0.40
C THR A 28 -1.02 -1.21 1.48
N ARG A 29 -0.78 -1.77 2.66
CA ARG A 29 -0.20 -1.04 3.80
C ARG A 29 1.32 -1.13 3.73
N THR A 30 1.99 0.02 3.63
CA THR A 30 3.45 0.11 3.38
C THR A 30 4.24 0.80 4.50
N GLY A 31 3.55 1.27 5.54
CA GLY A 31 4.18 1.91 6.70
C GLY A 31 5.02 0.94 7.56
N PRO A 32 5.70 1.43 8.60
CA PRO A 32 6.52 0.60 9.48
C PRO A 32 5.74 -0.57 10.09
N GLY A 33 6.31 -1.78 10.10
CA GLY A 33 5.71 -2.97 10.70
C GLY A 33 4.59 -3.62 9.89
N THR A 34 4.31 -3.15 8.67
CA THR A 34 3.31 -3.75 7.77
C THR A 34 3.96 -4.79 6.85
N PRO A 35 3.28 -5.88 6.45
CA PRO A 35 3.88 -6.92 5.61
C PRO A 35 4.46 -6.38 4.29
N CYS A 36 3.68 -5.60 3.53
CA CYS A 36 4.16 -4.98 2.30
C CYS A 36 5.24 -3.92 2.58
N GLY A 37 5.14 -3.14 3.66
CA GLY A 37 6.20 -2.22 4.07
C GLY A 37 7.54 -2.90 4.34
N GLU A 38 7.55 -3.99 5.10
CA GLU A 38 8.76 -4.78 5.39
C GLU A 38 9.30 -5.50 4.15
N TYR A 39 8.43 -5.85 3.21
CA TYR A 39 8.83 -6.35 1.91
C TYR A 39 9.53 -5.26 1.08
N MET A 40 8.96 -4.06 0.99
CA MET A 40 9.49 -2.94 0.20
C MET A 40 10.86 -2.44 0.71
N ARG A 41 11.14 -2.52 2.02
CA ARG A 41 12.43 -2.17 2.63
C ARG A 41 13.59 -3.09 2.23
N ARG A 42 13.30 -4.22 1.57
CA ARG A 42 14.32 -5.14 1.05
C ARG A 42 14.88 -4.70 -0.32
N PHE A 43 14.36 -3.62 -0.88
CA PHE A 43 14.73 -3.11 -2.20
C PHE A 43 15.26 -1.68 -2.13
N TRP A 44 16.05 -1.30 -3.12
CA TRP A 44 16.53 0.06 -3.29
C TRP A 44 15.47 0.95 -3.95
N TRP A 45 15.26 2.13 -3.37
CA TRP A 45 14.33 3.14 -3.87
C TRP A 45 15.11 4.36 -4.38
N PRO A 46 14.82 4.85 -5.60
CA PRO A 46 15.26 6.18 -6.01
C PRO A 46 14.39 7.22 -5.28
N VAL A 47 15.00 8.00 -4.38
CA VAL A 47 14.27 8.92 -3.48
C VAL A 47 14.48 10.40 -3.81
N ALA A 48 15.50 10.74 -4.61
CA ALA A 48 15.80 12.10 -5.04
C ALA A 48 16.54 12.09 -6.39
N MET A 49 16.43 13.20 -7.12
CA MET A 49 17.24 13.53 -8.29
C MET A 49 18.57 14.12 -7.86
N VAL A 50 19.59 14.03 -8.73
CA VAL A 50 20.95 14.51 -8.42
C VAL A 50 20.95 16.00 -8.07
N GLU A 51 20.14 16.80 -8.77
CA GLU A 51 20.04 18.25 -8.58
C GLU A 51 19.38 18.64 -7.23
N GLN A 52 18.67 17.72 -6.59
CA GLN A 52 18.05 17.96 -5.28
C GLN A 52 19.03 17.73 -4.11
N VAL A 53 20.13 17.02 -4.36
CA VAL A 53 21.18 16.76 -3.37
C VAL A 53 22.19 17.91 -3.43
N THR A 54 22.06 18.85 -2.51
CA THR A 54 22.88 20.07 -2.43
C THR A 54 23.69 20.09 -1.13
N ASP A 55 24.27 21.23 -0.76
CA ASP A 55 25.05 21.39 0.48
C ASP A 55 24.21 21.26 1.77
N LEU A 56 22.88 21.39 1.66
CA LEU A 56 21.96 21.24 2.79
C LEU A 56 21.30 19.85 2.78
N PRO A 57 21.16 19.19 3.94
CA PRO A 57 20.43 17.92 4.05
C PRO A 57 18.99 18.05 3.55
N LEU A 58 18.52 17.05 2.81
CA LEU A 58 17.18 17.00 2.27
C LEU A 58 16.29 16.13 3.17
N LEU A 59 15.42 16.76 3.96
CA LEU A 59 14.41 16.04 4.73
C LEU A 59 13.35 15.47 3.77
N ILE A 60 13.20 14.15 3.75
CA ILE A 60 12.23 13.45 2.89
C ILE A 60 11.42 12.43 3.69
N MET A 61 10.21 12.12 3.21
CA MET A 61 9.39 11.05 3.76
C MET A 61 9.36 9.87 2.78
N VAL A 62 9.86 8.72 3.20
CA VAL A 62 9.94 7.49 2.38
C VAL A 62 9.35 6.34 3.19
N LEU A 63 8.42 5.58 2.59
CA LEU A 63 7.73 4.45 3.24
C LEU A 63 7.13 4.76 4.63
N GLY A 64 6.68 6.01 4.82
CA GLY A 64 6.05 6.48 6.06
C GLY A 64 7.04 6.90 7.16
N GLU A 65 8.33 7.06 6.84
CA GLU A 65 9.39 7.46 7.76
C GLU A 65 10.09 8.73 7.26
N GLU A 66 10.43 9.63 8.18
CA GLU A 66 11.23 10.82 7.89
C GLU A 66 12.72 10.45 7.87
N LEU A 67 13.41 10.78 6.77
CA LEU A 67 14.82 10.51 6.54
C LEU A 67 15.58 11.82 6.27
N VAL A 68 16.85 11.84 6.68
CA VAL A 68 17.82 12.92 6.44
C VAL A 68 19.15 12.33 5.98
#